data_AF-A0A8H4A9A6-F1
#
_entry.id   AF-A0A8H4A9A6-F1
#
_cell.length_a   1.000
_cell.length_b   1.000
_cell.length_c   1.000
_cell.angle_alpha   90.00
_cell.angle_beta   90.00
_cell.angle_gamma   90.00
#
_symmetry.space_group_name_H-M   'P 1'
#
loop_
_entity.id
_entity.type
_entity.pdbx_description
1 polymer ?
#
loop_
_entity_poly.entity_id
_entity_poly.type
_entity_poly.pdbx_seq_one_letter_code
_entity_poly.pdbx_strand_id
1 'polypeptide(L)'
;MAGISNNKKGNERSSPCPTTQETIIKMWILLEGHISPRKLKADLSQVSDLEDFKDVLKEIQVLKNVEPDDIVFLNHDDRNTLIPPGTLLQPLADNTTDTKPLVARYPISDSSIVVNFRFLRNTCKCRIPHSSGAWYLLRKKVKELFDSLSTVKIIFIVTKNSNGQCNLEEKIEDEYSFMNLLTRTRPNESNERILDLKIQIKGKKAFGDWTLKEVGNEIYKNNFNSIDSMQKLNLEEFPELEPSFSSEEIEYFIQQLKDKAFAFNNKISTNKATVREYISIFMTIVVKHIRKYKDSTTELHVESELDGSRGYGNLDYEVIIQDVPVLINEAKKHDMEKGVAQNLVQVYTAAETLLGKRKREQVDSLPSMMFGIVTMGHVWRFIRWSGTLQDPRAEITPEIVCNCIGNNYQEANNVLSYIARLLQAQADILKKWQ
;
A
#
# COMPACT_ATOMS: atom_id res chain seq x y z
N MET A 1 -52.48 16.66 -99.40
CA MET A 1 -52.01 18.03 -99.06
C MET A 1 -52.09 18.14 -97.53
N ALA A 2 -50.98 17.85 -96.84
CA ALA A 2 -50.08 18.82 -96.19
C ALA A 2 -50.75 19.49 -94.95
N GLY A 3 -50.29 19.34 -93.72
CA GLY A 3 -49.14 18.62 -93.15
C GLY A 3 -49.02 18.85 -91.62
N ILE A 4 -47.95 18.29 -91.03
CA ILE A 4 -47.21 18.73 -89.82
C ILE A 4 -47.99 18.54 -88.48
N SER A 5 -47.50 17.98 -87.36
CA SER A 5 -46.19 17.78 -86.72
C SER A 5 -46.36 16.65 -85.69
N ASN A 6 -45.35 15.80 -85.45
CA ASN A 6 -45.27 15.06 -84.19
C ASN A 6 -43.84 15.06 -83.64
N ASN A 7 -43.74 15.59 -82.42
CA ASN A 7 -42.54 15.85 -81.64
C ASN A 7 -41.80 14.57 -81.26
N LYS A 8 -40.50 14.51 -81.56
CA LYS A 8 -39.53 13.63 -80.88
C LYS A 8 -39.08 14.31 -79.59
N LYS A 9 -39.44 13.75 -78.43
CA LYS A 9 -38.74 14.02 -77.16
C LYS A 9 -37.71 12.93 -76.93
N GLY A 10 -36.44 13.30 -77.10
CA GLY A 10 -35.29 12.53 -76.64
C GLY A 10 -35.22 12.56 -75.12
N ASN A 11 -34.94 11.39 -74.55
CA ASN A 11 -34.81 11.16 -73.12
C ASN A 11 -33.32 11.23 -72.77
N GLU A 12 -32.82 12.42 -72.44
CA GLU A 12 -31.46 12.58 -71.90
C GLU A 12 -31.48 12.25 -70.41
N ARG A 13 -30.86 11.12 -70.06
CA ARG A 13 -30.51 10.76 -68.69
C ARG A 13 -29.48 11.76 -68.18
N SER A 14 -29.92 12.67 -67.31
CA SER A 14 -29.03 13.43 -66.45
C SER A 14 -28.27 12.46 -65.56
N SER A 15 -26.95 12.39 -65.75
CA SER A 15 -26.05 11.74 -64.79
C SER A 15 -26.15 12.49 -63.45
N PRO A 16 -26.26 11.80 -62.31
CA PRO A 16 -26.21 12.49 -61.03
C PRO A 16 -24.81 13.11 -60.88
N CYS A 17 -24.76 14.40 -60.56
CA CYS A 17 -23.57 15.05 -60.01
C CYS A 17 -22.99 14.15 -58.91
N PRO A 18 -21.66 13.97 -58.82
CA PRO A 18 -21.07 13.30 -57.67
C PRO A 18 -21.44 14.14 -56.44
N THR A 19 -22.23 13.56 -55.56
CA THR A 19 -22.44 14.06 -54.20
C THR A 19 -21.06 14.31 -53.60
N THR A 20 -20.73 15.58 -53.35
CA THR A 20 -19.63 16.00 -52.48
C THR A 20 -19.68 15.10 -51.25
N GLN A 21 -18.69 14.21 -51.11
CA GLN A 21 -18.46 13.49 -49.85
C GLN A 21 -18.46 14.56 -48.76
N GLU A 22 -19.25 14.35 -47.71
CA GLU A 22 -19.23 15.25 -46.56
C GLU A 22 -17.79 15.31 -46.04
N THR A 23 -17.07 16.40 -46.32
CA THR A 23 -15.72 16.64 -45.80
C THR A 23 -15.77 16.99 -44.31
N ILE A 24 -16.96 17.25 -43.76
CA ILE A 24 -17.15 17.63 -42.37
C ILE A 24 -17.39 16.40 -41.51
N ILE A 25 -16.44 16.11 -40.63
CA ILE A 25 -16.61 15.10 -39.58
C ILE A 25 -17.13 15.73 -38.29
N LYS A 26 -17.69 14.87 -37.42
CA LYS A 26 -18.04 15.25 -36.05
C LYS A 26 -17.39 14.28 -35.08
N MET A 27 -16.64 14.81 -34.14
CA MET A 27 -15.88 14.01 -33.18
C MET A 27 -16.22 14.42 -31.75
N TRP A 28 -16.35 13.44 -30.85
CA TRP A 28 -16.57 13.69 -29.43
C TRP A 28 -15.22 13.82 -28.72
N ILE A 29 -14.97 14.99 -28.13
CA ILE A 29 -13.76 15.33 -27.39
C ILE A 29 -14.06 15.56 -25.93
N LEU A 30 -13.30 14.93 -25.04
CA LEU A 30 -13.26 15.20 -23.62
C LEU A 30 -11.97 15.93 -23.28
N LEU A 31 -12.08 17.17 -22.82
CA LEU A 31 -10.96 17.82 -22.15
C LEU A 31 -10.75 17.16 -20.80
N GLU A 32 -9.55 16.66 -20.54
CA GLU A 32 -9.24 16.01 -19.26
C GLU A 32 -9.46 16.99 -18.09
N GLY A 33 -10.00 16.51 -16.97
CA GLY A 33 -10.50 17.34 -15.87
C GLY A 33 -11.91 17.93 -16.05
N HIS A 34 -12.53 17.84 -17.23
CA HIS A 34 -13.92 18.26 -17.44
C HIS A 34 -14.91 17.10 -17.27
N ILE A 35 -16.15 17.42 -16.86
CA ILE A 35 -17.20 16.44 -16.53
C ILE A 35 -17.84 15.81 -17.78
N SER A 36 -17.90 16.54 -18.90
CA SER A 36 -18.68 16.11 -20.06
C SER A 36 -17.93 16.36 -21.37
N PRO A 37 -17.99 15.40 -22.32
CA PRO A 37 -17.42 15.60 -23.65
C PRO A 37 -18.25 16.56 -24.48
N ARG A 38 -17.60 17.15 -25.48
CA ARG A 38 -18.18 18.09 -26.44
C ARG A 38 -18.04 17.52 -27.84
N LYS A 39 -19.07 17.70 -28.65
CA LYS A 39 -19.03 17.32 -30.07
C LYS A 39 -18.50 18.48 -30.89
N LEU A 40 -17.34 18.31 -31.50
CA LEU A 40 -16.71 19.30 -32.38
C LEU A 40 -16.89 18.91 -33.84
N LYS A 41 -16.89 19.91 -34.72
CA LYS A 41 -16.92 19.73 -36.17
C LYS A 41 -15.55 20.08 -36.73
N ALA A 42 -15.05 19.30 -37.69
CA ALA A 42 -13.82 19.60 -38.42
C ALA A 42 -14.00 19.32 -39.90
N ASP A 43 -13.44 20.17 -40.75
CA ASP A 43 -13.41 19.99 -42.20
C ASP A 43 -12.11 19.27 -42.59
N LEU A 44 -12.23 18.03 -43.06
CA LEU A 44 -11.13 17.17 -43.46
C LEU A 44 -10.32 17.71 -44.65
N SER A 45 -10.85 18.70 -45.39
CA SER A 45 -10.06 19.40 -46.42
C SER A 45 -9.01 20.33 -45.83
N GLN A 46 -9.16 20.71 -44.56
CA GLN A 46 -8.27 21.61 -43.82
C GLN A 46 -7.56 20.92 -42.64
N VAL A 47 -8.15 19.85 -42.11
CA VAL A 47 -7.69 19.19 -40.88
C VAL A 47 -7.65 17.68 -41.13
N SER A 48 -6.47 17.15 -41.44
CA SER A 48 -6.33 15.77 -41.91
C SER A 48 -6.04 14.77 -40.77
N ASP A 49 -5.27 15.20 -39.77
CA ASP A 49 -4.82 14.40 -38.65
C ASP A 49 -4.99 15.14 -37.30
N LEU A 50 -4.50 14.52 -36.21
CA LEU A 50 -4.59 15.10 -34.88
C LEU A 50 -3.68 16.32 -34.68
N GLU A 51 -2.61 16.46 -35.45
CA GLU A 51 -1.73 17.63 -35.38
C GLU A 51 -2.49 18.87 -35.86
N ASP A 52 -3.09 18.79 -37.04
CA ASP A 52 -3.94 19.85 -37.59
C ASP A 52 -5.13 20.15 -36.65
N PHE A 53 -5.67 19.11 -36.00
CA PHE A 53 -6.86 19.24 -35.15
C PHE A 53 -6.64 20.05 -33.88
N LYS A 54 -5.40 20.21 -33.42
CA LYS A 54 -5.08 21.01 -32.23
C LYS A 54 -5.52 22.47 -32.38
N ASP A 55 -5.44 23.03 -33.58
CA ASP A 55 -5.88 24.41 -33.81
C ASP A 55 -7.41 24.57 -33.73
N VAL A 56 -8.17 23.53 -34.10
CA VAL A 56 -9.63 23.50 -33.89
C VAL A 56 -9.98 23.56 -32.39
N LEU A 57 -9.15 22.96 -31.54
CA LEU A 57 -9.38 22.97 -30.09
C LEU A 57 -9.21 24.34 -29.44
N LYS A 58 -8.49 25.28 -30.07
CA LYS A 58 -8.31 26.65 -29.55
C LYS A 58 -9.61 27.46 -29.50
N GLU A 59 -10.65 27.03 -30.22
CA GLU A 59 -11.99 27.61 -30.09
C GLU A 59 -12.57 27.38 -28.69
N ILE A 60 -12.06 26.41 -27.93
CA ILE A 60 -12.48 26.17 -26.55
C ILE A 60 -11.76 27.14 -25.62
N GLN A 61 -12.52 27.94 -24.89
CA GLN A 61 -12.02 29.01 -24.02
C GLN A 61 -10.86 28.62 -23.09
N VAL A 62 -10.85 27.40 -22.53
CA VAL A 62 -9.79 26.93 -21.62
C VAL A 62 -8.46 26.66 -22.33
N LEU A 63 -8.48 26.43 -23.65
CA LEU A 63 -7.31 26.14 -24.48
C LEU A 63 -6.85 27.35 -25.29
N LYS A 64 -7.53 28.50 -25.20
CA LYS A 64 -7.25 29.69 -26.01
C LYS A 64 -5.79 30.17 -25.92
N ASN A 65 -5.16 29.98 -24.76
CA ASN A 65 -3.78 30.40 -24.49
C ASN A 65 -2.82 29.21 -24.37
N VAL A 66 -3.24 28.02 -24.79
CA VAL A 66 -2.40 26.81 -24.80
C VAL A 66 -1.80 26.66 -26.19
N GLU A 67 -0.48 26.43 -26.26
CA GLU A 67 0.18 26.15 -27.53
C GLU A 67 -0.28 24.78 -28.07
N PRO A 68 -0.56 24.64 -29.38
CA PRO A 68 -1.01 23.38 -29.97
C PRO A 68 -0.09 22.21 -29.63
N ASP A 69 1.23 22.45 -29.67
CA ASP A 69 2.27 21.46 -29.41
C ASP A 69 2.20 20.87 -28.00
N ASP A 70 1.62 21.60 -27.04
CA ASP A 70 1.46 21.16 -25.66
C ASP A 70 0.17 20.35 -25.44
N ILE A 71 -0.71 20.27 -26.44
CA ILE A 71 -1.93 19.45 -26.38
C ILE A 71 -1.61 18.04 -26.86
N VAL A 72 -1.97 17.04 -26.07
CA VAL A 72 -1.77 15.63 -26.43
C VAL A 72 -3.09 14.86 -26.37
N PHE A 73 -3.20 13.85 -27.22
CA PHE A 73 -4.40 13.04 -27.35
C PHE A 73 -4.25 11.64 -26.75
N LEU A 74 -5.33 11.16 -26.15
CA LEU A 74 -5.40 9.88 -25.44
C LEU A 74 -6.70 9.16 -25.77
N ASN A 75 -6.71 7.84 -25.60
CA ASN A 75 -7.94 7.05 -25.70
C ASN A 75 -8.77 7.20 -24.42
N HIS A 76 -10.10 7.05 -24.53
CA HIS A 76 -10.98 7.07 -23.37
C HIS A 76 -10.60 6.00 -22.34
N ASP A 77 -10.40 4.77 -22.84
CA ASP A 77 -10.15 3.56 -22.06
C ASP A 77 -8.68 3.47 -21.57
N ASP A 78 -7.75 4.22 -22.19
CA ASP A 78 -6.34 4.30 -21.80
C ASP A 78 -5.84 5.76 -21.74
N ARG A 79 -5.71 6.27 -20.50
CA ARG A 79 -5.24 7.63 -20.19
C ARG A 79 -3.71 7.77 -20.05
N ASN A 80 -2.95 6.72 -20.39
CA ASN A 80 -1.50 6.67 -20.18
C ASN A 80 -0.68 6.55 -21.47
N THR A 81 -1.31 6.17 -22.58
CA THR A 81 -0.66 5.99 -23.89
C THR A 81 -1.11 7.07 -24.85
N LEU A 82 -0.15 7.88 -25.31
CA LEU A 82 -0.39 8.96 -26.26
C LEU A 82 -0.76 8.40 -27.62
N ILE A 83 -1.75 9.01 -28.26
CA ILE A 83 -2.05 8.77 -29.67
C ILE A 83 -1.09 9.63 -30.51
N PRO A 84 -0.39 9.05 -31.51
CA PRO A 84 0.53 9.81 -32.35
C PRO A 84 -0.19 10.98 -33.06
N PRO A 85 0.43 12.17 -33.15
CA PRO A 85 -0.23 13.32 -33.78
C PRO A 85 -0.58 13.12 -35.26
N GLY A 86 0.19 12.36 -36.03
CA GLY A 86 -0.13 12.02 -37.42
C GLY A 86 -1.27 11.00 -37.59
N THR A 87 -2.06 10.71 -36.55
CA THR A 87 -3.20 9.79 -36.66
C THR A 87 -4.35 10.48 -37.38
N LEU A 88 -4.82 9.89 -38.48
CA LEU A 88 -5.91 10.42 -39.30
C LEU A 88 -7.21 10.60 -38.51
N LEU A 89 -7.93 11.70 -38.77
CA LEU A 89 -9.15 12.02 -38.02
C LEU A 89 -10.35 11.17 -38.39
N GLN A 90 -10.55 10.82 -39.67
CA GLN A 90 -11.75 10.11 -40.12
C GLN A 90 -11.97 8.79 -39.34
N PRO A 91 -10.98 7.89 -39.20
CA PRO A 91 -11.15 6.68 -38.41
C PRO A 91 -11.41 6.93 -36.93
N LEU A 92 -10.88 8.03 -36.36
CA LEU A 92 -11.13 8.39 -34.97
C LEU A 92 -12.57 8.90 -34.79
N ALA A 93 -13.01 9.80 -35.66
CA ALA A 93 -14.34 10.39 -35.61
C ALA A 93 -15.45 9.32 -35.63
N ASP A 94 -15.30 8.30 -36.48
CA ASP A 94 -16.24 7.19 -36.61
C ASP A 94 -16.33 6.31 -35.33
N ASN A 95 -15.30 6.33 -34.48
CA ASN A 95 -15.21 5.53 -33.27
C ASN A 95 -15.50 6.31 -31.97
N THR A 96 -15.44 7.64 -32.00
CA THR A 96 -15.74 8.44 -30.81
C THR A 96 -17.24 8.57 -30.56
N THR A 97 -17.63 8.46 -29.29
CA THR A 97 -19.00 8.71 -28.83
C THR A 97 -19.00 9.63 -27.61
N ASP A 98 -20.17 10.06 -27.16
CA ASP A 98 -20.34 10.78 -25.90
C ASP A 98 -19.93 9.95 -24.67
N THR A 99 -19.98 8.62 -24.78
CA THR A 99 -19.54 7.70 -23.71
C THR A 99 -18.10 7.21 -23.89
N LYS A 100 -17.56 7.28 -25.11
CA LYS A 100 -16.16 6.98 -25.45
C LYS A 100 -15.53 8.10 -26.29
N PRO A 101 -15.31 9.28 -25.72
CA PRO A 101 -14.71 10.41 -26.43
C PRO A 101 -13.20 10.26 -26.59
N LEU A 102 -12.64 10.91 -27.62
CA LEU A 102 -11.20 11.18 -27.69
C LEU A 102 -10.84 12.18 -26.58
N VAL A 103 -9.71 11.97 -25.92
CA VAL A 103 -9.33 12.75 -24.75
C VAL A 103 -8.21 13.71 -25.11
N ALA A 104 -8.35 14.98 -24.73
CA ALA A 104 -7.30 15.97 -24.88
C ALA A 104 -6.75 16.37 -23.48
N ARG A 105 -5.44 16.19 -23.31
CA ARG A 105 -4.66 16.62 -22.14
C ARG A 105 -3.87 17.87 -22.52
N TYR A 106 -3.75 18.80 -21.59
CA TYR A 106 -3.14 20.11 -21.81
C TYR A 106 -2.45 20.62 -20.53
N PRO A 107 -1.44 21.50 -20.65
CA PRO A 107 -0.81 22.14 -19.49
C PRO A 107 -1.79 23.08 -18.78
N ILE A 108 -1.78 23.07 -17.45
CA ILE A 108 -2.50 24.05 -16.63
C ILE A 108 -1.59 25.25 -16.33
N SER A 109 -0.29 25.02 -16.24
CA SER A 109 0.75 26.05 -16.12
C SER A 109 2.09 25.50 -16.58
N ASP A 110 3.09 26.37 -16.69
CA ASP A 110 4.51 26.01 -16.87
C ASP A 110 5.17 25.37 -15.63
N SER A 111 4.54 25.45 -14.45
CA SER A 111 5.08 24.86 -13.23
C SER A 111 5.19 23.33 -13.29
N SER A 112 6.22 22.79 -12.61
CA SER A 112 6.38 21.35 -12.42
C SER A 112 5.81 20.91 -11.08
N ILE A 113 5.28 19.69 -11.02
CA ILE A 113 4.90 19.05 -9.75
C ILE A 113 6.02 18.10 -9.37
N VAL A 114 6.59 18.32 -8.20
CA VAL A 114 7.61 17.45 -7.61
C VAL A 114 6.97 16.70 -6.46
N VAL A 115 6.99 15.38 -6.53
CA VAL A 115 6.34 14.53 -5.54
C VAL A 115 7.37 13.66 -4.84
N ASN A 116 7.42 13.78 -3.52
CA ASN A 116 8.13 12.87 -2.65
C ASN A 116 7.15 11.81 -2.17
N PHE A 117 7.38 10.56 -2.58
CA PHE A 117 6.58 9.43 -2.15
C PHE A 117 7.17 8.76 -0.92
N ARG A 118 6.29 8.27 -0.05
CA ARG A 118 6.62 7.31 0.99
C ARG A 118 5.71 6.09 0.86
N PHE A 119 6.29 4.92 0.68
CA PHE A 119 5.58 3.64 0.74
C PHE A 119 6.37 2.68 1.64
N LEU A 120 5.78 2.27 2.75
CA LEU A 120 6.48 1.55 3.82
C LEU A 120 7.77 2.31 4.23
N ARG A 121 8.93 1.64 4.15
CA ARG A 121 10.25 2.23 4.46
C ARG A 121 10.92 2.89 3.25
N ASN A 122 10.33 2.77 2.05
CA ASN A 122 10.90 3.27 0.82
C ASN A 122 10.44 4.71 0.57
N THR A 123 11.38 5.55 0.18
CA THR A 123 11.12 6.91 -0.29
C THR A 123 11.61 7.06 -1.71
N CYS A 124 10.81 7.73 -2.55
CA CYS A 124 11.15 8.01 -3.94
C CYS A 124 10.72 9.42 -4.31
N LYS A 125 11.32 9.97 -5.35
CA LYS A 125 10.97 11.30 -5.87
C LYS A 125 10.65 11.19 -7.35
N CYS A 126 9.60 11.86 -7.81
CA CYS A 126 9.35 12.04 -9.23
C CYS A 126 9.00 13.50 -9.56
N ARG A 127 9.15 13.85 -10.83
CA ARG A 127 8.68 15.12 -11.40
C ARG A 127 7.67 14.82 -12.50
N ILE A 128 6.54 15.52 -12.48
CA ILE A 128 5.50 15.45 -13.53
C ILE A 128 5.05 16.87 -13.89
N PRO A 129 4.57 17.13 -15.11
CA PRO A 129 4.07 18.44 -15.51
C PRO A 129 2.76 18.80 -14.78
N HIS A 130 2.56 20.08 -14.46
CA HIS A 130 1.26 20.58 -14.00
C HIS A 130 0.28 20.67 -15.17
N SER A 131 -0.37 19.55 -15.44
CA SER A 131 -1.30 19.36 -16.57
C SER A 131 -2.65 18.83 -16.09
N SER A 132 -3.66 18.90 -16.95
CA SER A 132 -4.99 18.35 -16.69
C SER A 132 -4.97 16.84 -16.40
N GLY A 133 -3.93 16.11 -16.82
CA GLY A 133 -3.76 14.69 -16.51
C GLY A 133 -2.76 14.35 -15.43
N ALA A 134 -2.35 15.31 -14.61
CA ALA A 134 -1.36 15.09 -13.56
C ALA A 134 -1.72 13.91 -12.63
N TRP A 135 -3.02 13.68 -12.37
CA TRP A 135 -3.48 12.52 -11.59
C TRP A 135 -3.10 11.17 -12.21
N TYR A 136 -3.35 10.99 -13.51
CA TYR A 136 -3.03 9.74 -14.21
C TYR A 136 -1.53 9.54 -14.32
N LEU A 137 -0.79 10.60 -14.63
CA LEU A 137 0.68 10.59 -14.66
C LEU A 137 1.29 10.21 -13.31
N LEU A 138 0.77 10.76 -12.22
CA LEU A 138 1.19 10.43 -10.86
C LEU A 138 1.02 8.94 -10.58
N ARG A 139 -0.17 8.39 -10.85
CA ARG A 139 -0.47 6.97 -10.62
C ARG A 139 0.37 6.05 -11.50
N LYS A 140 0.60 6.42 -12.77
CA LYS A 140 1.50 5.70 -13.67
C LYS A 140 2.91 5.64 -13.08
N LYS A 141 3.44 6.78 -12.64
CA LYS A 141 4.78 6.87 -12.02
C LYS A 141 4.91 6.02 -10.76
N VAL A 142 3.88 5.99 -9.91
CA VAL A 142 3.90 5.10 -8.72
C VAL A 142 4.01 3.63 -9.12
N LYS A 143 3.26 3.19 -10.14
CA LYS A 143 3.32 1.80 -10.60
C LYS A 143 4.65 1.44 -11.27
N GLU A 144 5.30 2.40 -11.93
CA GLU A 144 6.65 2.24 -12.49
C GLU A 144 7.73 2.20 -11.39
N LEU A 145 7.52 2.91 -10.27
CA LEU A 145 8.49 2.98 -9.16
C LEU A 145 8.34 1.85 -8.15
N PHE A 146 7.14 1.27 -8.03
CA PHE A 146 6.80 0.25 -7.04
C PHE A 146 6.08 -0.91 -7.73
N ASP A 147 6.83 -1.92 -8.18
CA ASP A 147 6.30 -3.08 -8.90
C ASP A 147 5.19 -3.82 -8.11
N SER A 148 5.34 -3.88 -6.78
CA SER A 148 4.34 -4.47 -5.87
C SER A 148 2.99 -3.75 -5.88
N LEU A 149 2.92 -2.54 -6.43
CA LEU A 149 1.70 -1.73 -6.55
C LEU A 149 1.08 -1.76 -7.95
N SER A 150 1.64 -2.50 -8.90
CA SER A 150 1.21 -2.51 -10.31
C SER A 150 -0.26 -2.92 -10.50
N THR A 151 -0.73 -3.91 -9.73
CA THR A 151 -2.08 -4.50 -9.85
C THR A 151 -3.08 -3.99 -8.81
N VAL A 152 -2.62 -3.31 -7.76
CA VAL A 152 -3.48 -2.89 -6.65
C VAL A 152 -4.08 -1.49 -6.86
N LYS A 153 -5.23 -1.25 -6.23
CA LYS A 153 -5.79 0.09 -6.14
C LYS A 153 -5.08 0.84 -5.02
N ILE A 154 -4.52 1.99 -5.34
CA ILE A 154 -3.79 2.86 -4.41
C ILE A 154 -4.57 4.14 -4.14
N ILE A 155 -4.36 4.71 -2.96
CA ILE A 155 -4.77 6.05 -2.56
C ILE A 155 -3.53 6.79 -2.04
N PHE A 156 -3.61 8.12 -1.98
CA PHE A 156 -2.55 8.94 -1.39
C PHE A 156 -3.02 9.57 -0.09
N ILE A 157 -2.11 9.73 0.85
CA ILE A 157 -2.34 10.43 2.11
C ILE A 157 -1.41 11.64 2.16
N VAL A 158 -2.00 12.79 2.45
CA VAL A 158 -1.30 14.05 2.68
C VAL A 158 -1.40 14.37 4.16
N THR A 159 -0.27 14.58 4.81
CA THR A 159 -0.24 15.06 6.19
C THR A 159 -0.28 16.58 6.21
N LYS A 160 -1.33 17.17 6.79
CA LYS A 160 -1.40 18.62 7.03
C LYS A 160 -0.81 18.93 8.40
N ASN A 161 0.20 19.80 8.43
CA ASN A 161 0.69 20.37 9.66
C ASN A 161 -0.30 21.46 10.12
N SER A 162 -1.18 21.10 11.04
CA SER A 162 -1.99 22.08 11.78
C SER A 162 -1.14 22.63 12.92
N ASN A 163 -1.09 23.95 13.10
CA ASN A 163 -0.30 24.68 14.12
C ASN A 163 -0.33 24.05 15.53
N GLY A 164 0.52 23.05 15.79
CA GLY A 164 0.79 22.48 17.11
C GLY A 164 -0.18 21.41 17.63
N GLN A 165 -1.26 21.04 16.92
CA GLN A 165 -2.20 20.02 17.40
C GLN A 165 -2.68 19.12 16.25
N CYS A 166 -2.23 17.86 16.29
CA CYS A 166 -2.60 16.75 15.43
C CYS A 166 -2.40 16.98 13.92
N ASN A 167 -1.44 16.24 13.37
CA ASN A 167 -1.28 16.03 11.95
C ASN A 167 -2.59 15.47 11.37
N LEU A 168 -3.36 16.29 10.66
CA LEU A 168 -4.60 15.83 10.03
C LEU A 168 -4.21 15.13 8.73
N GLU A 169 -4.54 13.85 8.60
CA GLU A 169 -4.34 13.10 7.36
C GLU A 169 -5.52 13.32 6.42
N GLU A 170 -5.26 13.81 5.21
CA GLU A 170 -6.24 13.91 4.12
C GLU A 170 -5.99 12.78 3.12
N LYS A 171 -7.05 12.01 2.83
CA LYS A 171 -7.03 10.96 1.80
C LYS A 171 -7.37 11.55 0.43
N ILE A 172 -6.52 11.29 -0.55
CA ILE A 172 -6.71 11.67 -1.95
C ILE A 172 -6.98 10.38 -2.74
N GLU A 173 -8.25 10.17 -3.08
CA GLU A 173 -8.71 8.93 -3.75
C GLU A 173 -9.04 9.13 -5.23
N ASP A 174 -9.20 10.38 -5.67
CA ASP A 174 -9.64 10.74 -7.01
C ASP A 174 -8.94 11.99 -7.56
N GLU A 175 -9.15 12.20 -8.86
CA GLU A 175 -8.61 13.32 -9.62
C GLU A 175 -9.04 14.67 -9.06
N TYR A 176 -10.31 14.81 -8.68
CA TYR A 176 -10.86 16.07 -8.15
C TYR A 176 -10.14 16.51 -6.87
N SER A 177 -9.97 15.58 -5.93
CA SER A 177 -9.26 15.83 -4.67
C SER A 177 -7.79 16.18 -4.91
N PHE A 178 -7.15 15.51 -5.87
CA PHE A 178 -5.76 15.80 -6.25
C PHE A 178 -5.61 17.18 -6.89
N MET A 179 -6.53 17.58 -7.78
CA MET A 179 -6.50 18.91 -8.39
C MET A 179 -6.74 20.01 -7.36
N ASN A 180 -7.66 19.80 -6.40
CA ASN A 180 -7.86 20.71 -5.28
C ASN A 180 -6.60 20.86 -4.42
N LEU A 181 -5.87 19.76 -4.18
CA LEU A 181 -4.56 19.79 -3.52
C LEU A 181 -3.55 20.64 -4.31
N LEU A 182 -3.50 20.52 -5.63
CA LEU A 182 -2.59 21.31 -6.46
C LEU A 182 -2.95 22.80 -6.46
N THR A 183 -4.23 23.15 -6.49
CA THR A 183 -4.70 24.55 -6.44
C THR A 183 -4.21 25.25 -5.17
N ARG A 184 -4.21 24.56 -4.02
CA ARG A 184 -3.75 25.11 -2.74
C ARG A 184 -2.23 25.06 -2.52
N THR A 185 -1.48 24.32 -3.35
CA THR A 185 -0.02 24.21 -3.26
C THR A 185 0.64 25.18 -4.23
N ARG A 186 1.15 26.31 -3.74
CA ARG A 186 1.83 27.31 -4.56
C ARG A 186 3.19 26.80 -5.07
N PRO A 187 3.61 27.20 -6.29
CA PRO A 187 4.96 26.93 -6.76
C PRO A 187 6.00 27.69 -5.91
N ASN A 188 7.17 27.10 -5.75
CA ASN A 188 8.34 27.74 -5.12
C ASN A 188 9.09 28.66 -6.11
N GLU A 189 10.23 29.21 -5.69
CA GLU A 189 11.08 30.09 -6.51
C GLU A 189 11.62 29.40 -7.78
N SER A 190 11.70 28.07 -7.79
CA SER A 190 12.10 27.26 -8.95
C SER A 190 10.91 26.87 -9.85
N ASN A 191 9.74 27.48 -9.64
CA ASN A 191 8.49 27.14 -10.32
C ASN A 191 8.03 25.68 -10.11
N GLU A 192 8.31 25.11 -8.92
CA GLU A 192 7.95 23.74 -8.56
C GLU A 192 6.89 23.71 -7.44
N ARG A 193 5.84 22.90 -7.64
CA ARG A 193 4.86 22.56 -6.61
C ARG A 193 5.31 21.28 -5.90
N ILE A 194 5.74 21.41 -4.66
CA ILE A 194 6.26 20.29 -3.87
C ILE A 194 5.11 19.60 -3.12
N LEU A 195 4.98 18.29 -3.28
CA LEU A 195 4.02 17.45 -2.56
C LEU A 195 4.74 16.31 -1.83
N ASP A 196 4.37 16.09 -0.57
CA ASP A 196 4.76 14.91 0.19
C ASP A 196 3.57 13.97 0.31
N LEU A 197 3.61 12.85 -0.40
CA LEU A 197 2.51 11.89 -0.49
C LEU A 197 2.92 10.54 0.10
N LYS A 198 2.15 10.07 1.08
CA LYS A 198 2.22 8.69 1.54
C LYS A 198 1.31 7.84 0.67
N ILE A 199 1.82 6.73 0.14
CA ILE A 199 1.04 5.78 -0.65
C ILE A 199 0.41 4.76 0.29
N GLN A 200 -0.89 4.51 0.12
CA GLN A 200 -1.59 3.45 0.83
C GLN A 200 -2.39 2.58 -0.15
N ILE A 201 -2.45 1.27 0.11
CA ILE A 201 -3.30 0.37 -0.67
C ILE A 201 -4.75 0.54 -0.23
N LYS A 202 -5.68 0.74 -1.16
CA LYS A 202 -7.09 0.99 -0.86
C LYS A 202 -7.68 -0.20 -0.09
N GLY A 203 -8.27 0.07 1.08
CA GLY A 203 -8.92 -0.93 1.93
C GLY A 203 -8.05 -1.55 3.02
N LYS A 204 -6.72 -1.34 3.00
CA LYS A 204 -5.79 -1.83 4.04
C LYS A 204 -4.75 -0.78 4.41
N LYS A 205 -4.05 -0.95 5.53
CA LYS A 205 -3.03 0.00 6.03
C LYS A 205 -1.71 -0.72 6.28
N ALA A 206 -0.60 0.00 6.20
CA ALA A 206 0.67 -0.56 6.66
C ALA A 206 0.58 -0.84 8.16
N PHE A 207 1.24 -1.89 8.66
CA PHE A 207 1.11 -2.30 10.07
C PHE A 207 1.39 -1.14 11.05
N GLY A 208 2.43 -0.34 10.79
CA GLY A 208 2.82 0.78 11.65
C GLY A 208 1.90 2.01 11.60
N ASP A 209 0.88 2.00 10.76
CA ASP A 209 -0.10 3.08 10.63
C ASP A 209 -1.37 2.85 11.46
N TRP A 210 -1.53 1.66 12.01
CA TRP A 210 -2.67 1.33 12.86
C TRP A 210 -2.51 1.96 14.25
N THR A 211 -3.59 2.57 14.73
CA THR A 211 -3.71 2.97 16.14
C THR A 211 -4.40 1.86 16.94
N LEU A 212 -4.13 1.77 18.25
CA LEU A 212 -4.73 0.71 19.07
C LEU A 212 -6.27 0.75 19.05
N LYS A 213 -6.83 1.96 19.07
CA LYS A 213 -8.28 2.18 18.98
C LYS A 213 -8.87 1.67 17.67
N GLU A 214 -8.21 1.93 16.54
CA GLU A 214 -8.67 1.41 15.23
C GLU A 214 -8.58 -0.11 15.19
N VAL A 215 -7.53 -0.71 15.72
CA VAL A 215 -7.39 -2.18 15.79
C VAL A 215 -8.51 -2.78 16.63
N GLY A 216 -8.73 -2.23 17.81
CA GLY A 216 -9.80 -2.65 18.72
C GLY A 216 -11.17 -2.59 18.04
N ASN A 217 -11.47 -1.51 17.33
CA ASN A 217 -12.77 -1.29 16.70
C ASN A 217 -12.96 -2.10 15.40
N GLU A 218 -11.99 -2.06 14.49
CA GLU A 218 -12.13 -2.57 13.11
C GLU A 218 -11.78 -4.06 12.97
N ILE A 219 -10.88 -4.58 13.82
CA ILE A 219 -10.42 -5.97 13.77
C ILE A 219 -11.02 -6.78 14.92
N TYR A 220 -10.95 -6.24 16.14
CA TYR A 220 -11.42 -6.92 17.35
C TYR A 220 -12.81 -6.47 17.81
N LYS A 221 -13.63 -5.89 16.92
CA LYS A 221 -15.07 -5.60 17.13
C LYS A 221 -15.42 -4.84 18.42
N ASN A 222 -14.60 -3.86 18.79
CA ASN A 222 -14.70 -3.06 20.00
C ASN A 222 -14.44 -3.85 21.31
N ASN A 223 -13.69 -4.94 21.25
CA ASN A 223 -13.30 -5.71 22.44
C ASN A 223 -12.35 -4.93 23.37
N PHE A 224 -11.65 -3.91 22.86
CA PHE A 224 -10.81 -3.01 23.64
C PHE A 224 -10.64 -1.66 22.93
N ASN A 225 -10.29 -0.62 23.68
CA ASN A 225 -9.94 0.71 23.15
C ASN A 225 -8.63 1.27 23.72
N SER A 226 -8.05 0.60 24.71
CA SER A 226 -6.76 0.88 25.35
C SER A 226 -6.14 -0.43 25.85
N ILE A 227 -4.83 -0.43 26.14
CA ILE A 227 -4.14 -1.61 26.70
C ILE A 227 -4.76 -2.05 28.03
N ASP A 228 -5.20 -1.10 28.85
CA ASP A 228 -5.75 -1.39 30.18
C ASP A 228 -7.08 -2.14 30.11
N SER A 229 -7.86 -1.90 29.05
CA SER A 229 -9.12 -2.60 28.79
C SER A 229 -8.96 -4.01 28.22
N MET A 230 -7.75 -4.40 27.78
CA MET A 230 -7.50 -5.73 27.24
C MET A 230 -7.48 -6.80 28.34
N GLN A 231 -7.91 -8.01 27.97
CA GLN A 231 -7.82 -9.19 28.84
C GLN A 231 -6.35 -9.48 29.20
N LYS A 232 -6.10 -9.91 30.43
CA LYS A 232 -4.74 -10.14 30.94
C LYS A 232 -4.30 -11.57 30.63
N LEU A 233 -3.13 -11.69 30.01
CA LEU A 233 -2.44 -12.95 29.81
C LEU A 233 -1.59 -13.28 31.04
N ASN A 234 -1.74 -14.49 31.57
CA ASN A 234 -0.86 -15.02 32.62
C ASN A 234 0.11 -16.04 32.02
N LEU A 235 1.40 -15.70 32.00
CA LEU A 235 2.43 -16.59 31.43
C LEU A 235 2.66 -17.86 32.25
N GLU A 236 2.24 -17.89 33.52
CA GLU A 236 2.38 -19.08 34.36
C GLU A 236 1.37 -20.19 34.03
N GLU A 237 0.41 -19.93 33.15
CA GLU A 237 -0.52 -20.97 32.68
C GLU A 237 0.14 -21.94 31.67
N PHE A 238 1.27 -21.57 31.07
CA PHE A 238 1.98 -22.40 30.10
C PHE A 238 2.84 -23.46 30.83
N PRO A 239 3.03 -24.66 30.26
CA PRO A 239 3.89 -25.66 30.89
C PRO A 239 5.33 -25.13 31.04
N GLU A 240 6.05 -25.64 32.04
CA GLU A 240 7.49 -25.42 32.16
C GLU A 240 8.22 -25.97 30.93
N LEU A 241 9.36 -25.36 30.61
CA LEU A 241 10.16 -25.73 29.45
C LEU A 241 10.83 -27.10 29.69
N GLU A 242 10.61 -28.04 28.77
CA GLU A 242 11.05 -29.44 28.91
C GLU A 242 11.71 -29.98 27.63
N PRO A 243 13.04 -30.17 27.57
CA PRO A 243 14.00 -29.96 28.66
C PRO A 243 14.19 -28.47 28.94
N SER A 244 14.59 -28.13 30.16
CA SER A 244 15.01 -26.76 30.48
C SER A 244 16.32 -26.39 29.77
N PHE A 245 16.64 -25.10 29.71
CA PHE A 245 17.93 -24.64 29.22
C PHE A 245 19.07 -25.23 30.05
N SER A 246 20.10 -25.75 29.38
CA SER A 246 21.30 -26.22 30.08
C SER A 246 22.10 -25.04 30.64
N SER A 247 22.96 -25.31 31.63
CA SER A 247 23.86 -24.30 32.18
C SER A 247 24.73 -23.66 31.10
N GLU A 248 25.20 -24.45 30.13
CA GLU A 248 26.00 -23.96 29.00
C GLU A 248 25.19 -23.04 28.08
N GLU A 249 23.92 -23.35 27.83
CA GLU A 249 23.04 -22.49 27.03
C GLU A 249 22.81 -21.13 27.71
N ILE A 250 22.60 -21.12 29.03
CA ILE A 250 22.42 -19.90 29.82
C ILE A 250 23.72 -19.09 29.93
N GLU A 251 24.87 -19.73 30.17
CA GLU A 251 26.16 -19.06 30.21
C GLU A 251 26.49 -18.41 28.86
N TYR A 252 26.24 -19.12 27.76
CA TYR A 252 26.43 -18.59 26.41
C TYR A 252 25.47 -17.42 26.13
N PHE A 253 24.21 -17.53 26.51
CA PHE A 253 23.23 -16.44 26.39
C PHE A 253 23.67 -15.17 27.13
N ILE A 254 24.08 -15.31 28.39
CA ILE A 254 24.57 -14.19 29.20
C ILE A 254 25.85 -13.59 28.61
N GLN A 255 26.76 -14.42 28.11
CA GLN A 255 27.98 -13.94 27.48
C GLN A 255 27.69 -13.10 26.23
N GLN A 256 26.74 -13.52 25.39
CA GLN A 256 26.31 -12.74 24.23
C GLN A 256 25.72 -11.37 24.61
N LEU A 257 24.91 -11.31 25.68
CA LEU A 257 24.40 -10.04 26.18
C LEU A 257 25.52 -9.11 26.65
N LYS A 258 26.50 -9.65 27.40
CA LYS A 258 27.68 -8.92 27.88
C LYS A 258 28.52 -8.38 26.72
N ASP A 259 28.80 -9.21 25.72
CA ASP A 259 29.63 -8.84 24.57
C ASP A 259 28.98 -7.71 23.77
N LYS A 260 27.67 -7.80 23.52
CA LYS A 260 26.93 -6.70 22.87
C LYS A 260 26.91 -5.45 23.75
N ALA A 261 26.67 -5.59 25.07
CA ALA A 261 26.67 -4.46 26.00
C ALA A 261 28.02 -3.74 26.01
N PHE A 262 29.12 -4.48 26.04
CA PHE A 262 30.45 -3.91 25.94
C PHE A 262 30.67 -3.20 24.60
N ALA A 263 30.33 -3.85 23.48
CA ALA A 263 30.49 -3.29 22.14
C ALA A 263 29.70 -1.98 21.93
N PHE A 264 28.51 -1.87 22.52
CA PHE A 264 27.66 -0.67 22.45
C PHE A 264 27.85 0.28 23.63
N ASN A 265 28.88 0.10 24.46
CA ASN A 265 29.15 0.90 25.65
C ASN A 265 27.90 1.07 26.55
N ASN A 266 27.18 -0.04 26.77
CA ASN A 266 25.94 -0.14 27.54
C ASN A 266 24.76 0.71 27.00
N LYS A 267 24.83 1.21 25.76
CA LYS A 267 23.79 2.07 25.15
C LYS A 267 22.77 1.27 24.31
N ILE A 268 22.06 0.37 24.96
CA ILE A 268 21.27 -0.70 24.30
C ILE A 268 19.94 -0.25 23.68
N SER A 269 19.48 0.96 24.00
CA SER A 269 18.18 1.51 23.58
C SER A 269 18.29 2.77 22.69
N THR A 270 19.47 3.03 22.13
CA THR A 270 19.76 4.28 21.39
C THR A 270 18.89 4.44 20.14
N ASN A 271 18.73 3.37 19.38
CA ASN A 271 17.86 3.32 18.21
C ASN A 271 17.26 1.92 18.02
N LYS A 272 16.27 1.79 17.12
CA LYS A 272 15.60 0.52 16.86
C LYS A 272 16.57 -0.57 16.37
N ALA A 273 17.60 -0.23 15.59
CA ALA A 273 18.58 -1.20 15.11
C ALA A 273 19.41 -1.77 16.27
N THR A 274 19.86 -0.94 17.22
CA THR A 274 20.56 -1.41 18.42
C THR A 274 19.67 -2.30 19.28
N VAL A 275 18.40 -1.92 19.49
CA VAL A 275 17.44 -2.74 20.25
C VAL A 275 17.27 -4.13 19.60
N ARG A 276 17.22 -4.19 18.26
CA ARG A 276 17.10 -5.45 17.53
C ARG A 276 18.30 -6.38 17.74
N GLU A 277 19.51 -5.87 17.88
CA GLU A 277 20.70 -6.71 18.15
C GLU A 277 20.53 -7.52 19.44
N TYR A 278 19.98 -6.90 20.49
CA TYR A 278 19.69 -7.58 21.76
C TYR A 278 18.57 -8.59 21.62
N ILE A 279 17.47 -8.19 20.98
CA ILE A 279 16.33 -9.10 20.75
C ILE A 279 16.78 -10.34 19.97
N SER A 280 17.69 -10.17 18.99
CA SER A 280 18.18 -11.28 18.18
C SER A 280 18.85 -12.37 19.03
N ILE A 281 19.49 -12.01 20.15
CA ILE A 281 20.11 -12.97 21.08
C ILE A 281 19.03 -13.87 21.68
N PHE A 282 17.98 -13.28 22.27
CA PHE A 282 16.85 -14.03 22.84
C PHE A 282 16.23 -14.96 21.79
N MET A 283 15.86 -14.41 20.63
CA MET A 283 15.21 -15.17 19.57
C MET A 283 16.09 -16.33 19.08
N THR A 284 17.40 -16.10 18.91
CA THR A 284 18.34 -17.12 18.44
C THR A 284 18.49 -18.26 19.44
N ILE A 285 18.67 -17.94 20.73
CA ILE A 285 18.86 -18.97 21.76
C ILE A 285 17.59 -19.82 21.89
N VAL A 286 16.42 -19.19 21.97
CA VAL A 286 15.17 -19.94 22.09
C VAL A 286 14.90 -20.78 20.85
N VAL A 287 15.03 -20.23 19.64
CA VAL A 287 14.79 -20.99 18.40
C VAL A 287 15.74 -22.18 18.29
N LYS A 288 17.02 -22.02 18.64
CA LYS A 288 17.97 -23.14 18.68
C LYS A 288 17.52 -24.24 19.64
N HIS A 289 17.08 -23.87 20.83
CA HIS A 289 16.64 -24.82 21.85
C HIS A 289 15.37 -25.58 21.41
N ILE A 290 14.34 -24.85 20.97
CA ILE A 290 13.09 -25.44 20.45
C ILE A 290 13.38 -26.32 19.23
N ARG A 291 14.26 -25.88 18.32
CA ARG A 291 14.66 -26.68 17.16
C ARG A 291 15.31 -28.00 17.55
N LYS A 292 16.16 -27.98 18.58
CA LYS A 292 16.92 -29.14 19.02
C LYS A 292 16.05 -30.17 19.74
N TYR A 293 15.13 -29.71 20.60
CA TYR A 293 14.44 -30.60 21.54
C TYR A 293 12.94 -30.76 21.32
N LYS A 294 12.30 -29.83 20.61
CA LYS A 294 10.85 -29.84 20.39
C LYS A 294 10.48 -30.12 18.95
N ASP A 295 10.98 -29.33 18.02
CA ASP A 295 10.60 -29.45 16.61
C ASP A 295 11.71 -28.98 15.68
N SER A 296 12.32 -29.91 14.94
CA SER A 296 13.45 -29.66 14.05
C SER A 296 13.16 -28.69 12.89
N THR A 297 11.89 -28.42 12.60
CA THR A 297 11.45 -27.47 11.57
C THR A 297 11.38 -26.02 12.07
N THR A 298 11.69 -25.77 13.34
CA THR A 298 11.66 -24.41 13.90
C THR A 298 12.69 -23.50 13.23
N GLU A 299 12.23 -22.38 12.70
CA GLU A 299 13.03 -21.39 11.97
C GLU A 299 12.78 -19.97 12.44
N LEU A 300 13.82 -19.14 12.41
CA LEU A 300 13.75 -17.71 12.68
C LEU A 300 13.91 -16.95 11.36
N HIS A 301 12.92 -16.14 11.03
CA HIS A 301 12.92 -15.26 9.88
C HIS A 301 12.94 -13.80 10.34
N VAL A 302 13.55 -12.93 9.53
CA VAL A 302 13.77 -11.50 9.83
C VAL A 302 13.35 -10.69 8.61
N GLU A 303 12.62 -9.60 8.82
CA GLU A 303 12.09 -8.75 7.74
C GLU A 303 11.16 -9.48 6.74
N SER A 304 10.53 -10.58 7.16
CA SER A 304 9.50 -11.27 6.39
C SER A 304 8.38 -10.31 6.00
N GLU A 305 7.95 -10.34 4.75
CA GLU A 305 6.78 -9.59 4.30
C GLU A 305 5.49 -10.37 4.59
N LEU A 306 4.52 -9.70 5.22
CA LEU A 306 3.16 -10.19 5.34
C LEU A 306 2.20 -9.25 4.63
N ASP A 307 1.24 -9.83 3.91
CA ASP A 307 0.18 -9.11 3.26
C ASP A 307 -1.20 -9.76 3.52
N GLY A 308 -2.03 -9.07 4.30
CA GLY A 308 -3.35 -9.51 4.71
C GLY A 308 -4.48 -8.67 4.15
N SER A 309 -5.70 -8.98 4.60
CA SER A 309 -6.90 -8.25 4.16
C SER A 309 -6.97 -6.85 4.78
N ARG A 310 -6.38 -6.66 5.97
CA ARG A 310 -6.39 -5.40 6.74
C ARG A 310 -5.03 -4.72 6.83
N GLY A 311 -3.96 -5.50 6.93
CA GLY A 311 -2.61 -5.01 7.22
C GLY A 311 -1.59 -5.50 6.20
N TYR A 312 -0.52 -4.72 5.99
CA TYR A 312 0.63 -5.14 5.19
C TYR A 312 1.95 -4.56 5.69
N GLY A 313 3.06 -5.21 5.36
CA GLY A 313 4.43 -4.73 5.60
C GLY A 313 5.37 -5.80 6.13
N ASN A 314 6.56 -5.38 6.55
CA ASN A 314 7.59 -6.27 7.07
C ASN A 314 7.45 -6.50 8.58
N LEU A 315 7.74 -7.72 9.01
CA LEU A 315 7.89 -8.13 10.42
C LEU A 315 9.33 -7.92 10.88
N ASP A 316 9.55 -7.53 12.14
CA ASP A 316 10.93 -7.46 12.63
C ASP A 316 11.53 -8.86 12.83
N TYR A 317 10.74 -9.77 13.40
CA TYR A 317 11.05 -11.19 13.57
C TYR A 317 9.79 -12.05 13.47
N GLU A 318 9.94 -13.24 12.90
CA GLU A 318 8.92 -14.27 12.78
C GLU A 318 9.53 -15.63 13.11
N VAL A 319 8.86 -16.42 13.95
CA VAL A 319 9.24 -17.83 14.19
C VAL A 319 8.21 -18.72 13.52
N ILE A 320 8.72 -19.64 12.70
CA ILE A 320 7.92 -20.61 11.94
C ILE A 320 8.22 -22.01 12.48
N ILE A 321 7.17 -22.83 12.66
CA ILE A 321 7.25 -24.25 13.00
C ILE A 321 6.34 -25.01 12.03
N GLN A 322 6.85 -26.02 11.32
CA GLN A 322 6.10 -26.81 10.34
C GLN A 322 5.37 -25.95 9.29
N ASP A 323 6.06 -24.93 8.76
CA ASP A 323 5.52 -23.93 7.82
C ASP A 323 4.37 -23.08 8.38
N VAL A 324 4.18 -23.06 9.71
CA VAL A 324 3.19 -22.24 10.42
C VAL A 324 3.89 -21.11 11.19
N PRO A 325 3.61 -19.82 10.90
CA PRO A 325 4.04 -18.74 11.79
C PRO A 325 3.35 -18.86 13.15
N VAL A 326 4.15 -19.00 14.21
CA VAL A 326 3.67 -19.24 15.57
C VAL A 326 3.92 -18.08 16.53
N LEU A 327 4.91 -17.24 16.21
CA LEU A 327 5.31 -16.10 17.03
C LEU A 327 5.79 -14.94 16.15
N ILE A 328 5.22 -13.76 16.37
CA ILE A 328 5.63 -12.51 15.72
C ILE A 328 6.17 -11.54 16.76
N ASN A 329 7.39 -11.06 16.59
CA ASN A 329 8.00 -10.10 17.50
C ASN A 329 8.21 -8.74 16.79
N GLU A 330 7.66 -7.69 17.40
CA GLU A 330 7.80 -6.29 17.00
C GLU A 330 8.73 -5.55 17.97
N ALA A 331 9.83 -5.03 17.42
CA ALA A 331 10.79 -4.20 18.13
C ALA A 331 10.42 -2.72 18.03
N LYS A 332 10.42 -2.02 19.17
CA LYS A 332 10.19 -0.58 19.27
C LYS A 332 11.34 0.15 19.95
N LYS A 333 11.54 1.40 19.55
CA LYS A 333 12.42 2.33 20.28
C LYS A 333 11.65 3.04 21.39
N HIS A 334 10.44 3.50 21.07
CA HIS A 334 9.52 4.24 21.93
C HIS A 334 8.09 3.79 21.60
N ASP A 335 7.13 4.15 22.44
CA ASP A 335 5.70 3.95 22.21
C ASP A 335 5.29 2.47 22.12
N MET A 336 5.20 1.84 23.30
CA MET A 336 4.76 0.45 23.46
C MET A 336 3.34 0.25 22.91
N GLU A 337 2.45 1.22 23.07
CA GLU A 337 1.06 1.12 22.59
C GLU A 337 0.99 1.00 21.08
N LYS A 338 1.76 1.82 20.36
CA LYS A 338 1.87 1.68 18.91
C LYS A 338 2.48 0.34 18.50
N GLY A 339 3.40 -0.21 19.29
CA GLY A 339 3.93 -1.56 19.09
C GLY A 339 2.86 -2.65 19.27
N VAL A 340 2.03 -2.54 20.29
CA VAL A 340 0.90 -3.46 20.53
C VAL A 340 -0.11 -3.38 19.39
N ALA A 341 -0.51 -2.18 18.99
CA ALA A 341 -1.41 -1.99 17.85
C ALA A 341 -0.85 -2.66 16.58
N GLN A 342 0.41 -2.38 16.25
CA GLN A 342 1.07 -2.97 15.10
C GLN A 342 1.11 -4.50 15.17
N ASN A 343 1.53 -5.05 16.30
CA ASN A 343 1.70 -6.49 16.47
C ASN A 343 0.36 -7.25 16.45
N LEU A 344 -0.71 -6.68 17.01
CA LEU A 344 -2.05 -7.25 16.94
C LEU A 344 -2.55 -7.42 15.50
N VAL A 345 -2.24 -6.48 14.61
CA VAL A 345 -2.58 -6.61 13.17
C VAL A 345 -1.68 -7.62 12.48
N GLN A 346 -0.38 -7.66 12.82
CA GLN A 346 0.56 -8.64 12.28
C GLN A 346 0.13 -10.07 12.63
N VAL A 347 -0.21 -10.34 13.90
CA VAL A 347 -0.65 -11.67 14.36
C VAL A 347 -1.99 -12.05 13.72
N TYR A 348 -2.94 -11.13 13.64
CA TYR A 348 -4.19 -11.36 12.90
C TYR A 348 -3.92 -11.70 11.42
N THR A 349 -3.00 -10.99 10.78
CA THR A 349 -2.65 -11.21 9.36
C THR A 349 -1.95 -12.56 9.14
N ALA A 350 -1.10 -13.00 10.07
CA ALA A 350 -0.54 -14.34 10.04
C ALA A 350 -1.63 -15.41 10.16
N ALA A 351 -2.62 -15.19 11.03
CA ALA A 351 -3.79 -16.06 11.13
C ALA A 351 -4.60 -16.12 9.83
N GLU A 352 -4.84 -14.99 9.17
CA GLU A 352 -5.48 -14.97 7.85
C GLU A 352 -4.72 -15.79 6.81
N THR A 353 -3.39 -15.59 6.74
CA THR A 353 -2.52 -16.25 5.77
C THR A 353 -2.50 -17.76 5.97
N LEU A 354 -2.48 -18.19 7.22
CA LEU A 354 -2.52 -19.60 7.60
C LEU A 354 -3.83 -20.27 7.22
N LEU A 355 -4.96 -19.63 7.53
CA LEU A 355 -6.28 -20.14 7.21
C LEU A 355 -6.58 -20.11 5.70
N GLY A 356 -5.98 -19.18 4.95
CA GLY A 356 -6.14 -19.09 3.49
C GLY A 356 -5.35 -20.13 2.70
N LYS A 357 -4.21 -20.61 3.22
CA LYS A 357 -3.34 -21.59 2.52
C LYS A 357 -3.83 -23.04 2.63
N ARG A 358 -4.69 -23.40 3.58
CA ARG A 358 -5.15 -24.78 3.79
C ARG A 358 -6.61 -24.95 3.35
N LYS A 359 -6.91 -26.04 2.62
CA LYS A 359 -8.26 -26.31 2.04
C LYS A 359 -9.33 -26.27 3.13
N ARG A 360 -10.53 -25.78 2.76
CA ARG A 360 -11.74 -25.56 3.59
C ARG A 360 -12.15 -26.74 4.52
N GLU A 361 -11.66 -27.94 4.29
CA GLU A 361 -12.01 -29.15 5.05
C GLU A 361 -11.20 -29.33 6.36
N GLN A 362 -10.17 -28.50 6.62
CA GLN A 362 -9.35 -28.51 7.86
C GLN A 362 -9.49 -27.22 8.71
N VAL A 363 -10.47 -26.36 8.40
CA VAL A 363 -10.59 -25.03 9.01
C VAL A 363 -10.97 -25.09 10.50
N ASP A 364 -11.69 -26.12 10.93
CA ASP A 364 -12.06 -26.34 12.33
C ASP A 364 -10.89 -26.91 13.18
N SER A 365 -9.72 -27.12 12.58
CA SER A 365 -8.63 -27.93 13.12
C SER A 365 -7.26 -27.22 13.17
N LEU A 366 -7.19 -25.91 12.94
CA LEU A 366 -5.93 -25.15 13.09
C LEU A 366 -5.72 -24.66 14.52
N PRO A 367 -4.46 -24.37 14.93
CA PRO A 367 -4.19 -23.74 16.22
C PRO A 367 -5.03 -22.47 16.35
N SER A 368 -5.98 -22.49 17.27
CA SER A 368 -6.80 -21.34 17.64
C SER A 368 -6.01 -20.30 18.43
N MET A 369 -4.68 -20.30 18.30
CA MET A 369 -3.77 -19.56 19.16
C MET A 369 -2.49 -19.17 18.41
N MET A 370 -2.14 -17.89 18.42
CA MET A 370 -0.85 -17.38 17.94
C MET A 370 -0.29 -16.40 18.96
N PHE A 371 1.03 -16.24 18.97
CA PHE A 371 1.69 -15.38 19.92
C PHE A 371 2.31 -14.15 19.27
N GLY A 372 2.25 -13.06 20.01
CA GLY A 372 2.87 -11.79 19.68
C GLY A 372 3.82 -11.36 20.79
N ILE A 373 4.92 -10.71 20.43
CA ILE A 373 5.81 -10.03 21.37
C ILE A 373 5.97 -8.60 20.91
N VAL A 374 5.88 -7.67 21.86
CA VAL A 374 6.28 -6.28 21.65
C VAL A 374 7.35 -5.95 22.66
N THR A 375 8.47 -5.42 22.20
CA THR A 375 9.61 -5.16 23.09
C THR A 375 10.40 -3.92 22.70
N MET A 376 10.93 -3.27 23.73
CA MET A 376 11.89 -2.16 23.62
C MET A 376 13.30 -2.59 24.04
N GLY A 377 13.54 -3.91 24.07
CA GLY A 377 14.75 -4.56 24.58
C GLY A 377 14.77 -4.69 26.11
N HIS A 378 14.37 -3.64 26.82
CA HIS A 378 14.37 -3.56 28.29
C HIS A 378 12.97 -3.67 28.93
N VAL A 379 11.91 -3.62 28.11
CA VAL A 379 10.52 -3.84 28.52
C VAL A 379 9.87 -4.72 27.47
N TRP A 380 9.15 -5.75 27.93
CA TRP A 380 8.52 -6.77 27.09
C TRP A 380 7.04 -6.89 27.43
N ARG A 381 6.21 -7.09 26.40
CA ARG A 381 4.83 -7.53 26.53
C ARG A 381 4.60 -8.72 25.61
N PHE A 382 3.85 -9.69 26.11
CA PHE A 382 3.44 -10.87 25.36
C PHE A 382 1.94 -10.77 25.07
N ILE A 383 1.59 -11.15 23.85
CA ILE A 383 0.23 -11.12 23.33
C ILE A 383 -0.16 -12.55 22.96
N ARG A 384 -1.35 -12.97 23.37
CA ARG A 384 -2.01 -14.17 22.87
C ARG A 384 -3.16 -13.74 21.98
N TRP A 385 -3.11 -14.13 20.72
CA TRP A 385 -4.24 -14.07 19.82
C TRP A 385 -4.97 -15.41 19.85
N SER A 386 -6.30 -15.40 19.90
CA SER A 386 -7.11 -16.61 19.83
C SER A 386 -8.47 -16.38 19.17
N GLY A 387 -9.23 -17.46 18.97
CA GLY A 387 -10.57 -17.40 18.37
C GLY A 387 -10.55 -17.62 16.86
N THR A 388 -11.46 -16.94 16.16
CA THR A 388 -11.60 -17.05 14.68
C THR A 388 -11.33 -15.70 14.02
N LEU A 389 -11.17 -15.66 12.69
CA LEU A 389 -11.06 -14.39 11.98
C LEU A 389 -12.30 -13.51 12.12
N GLN A 390 -13.46 -14.14 12.37
CA GLN A 390 -14.73 -13.46 12.60
C GLN A 390 -14.91 -13.04 14.06
N ASP A 391 -14.34 -13.76 15.04
CA ASP A 391 -14.40 -13.41 16.46
C ASP A 391 -13.00 -13.51 17.08
N PRO A 392 -12.07 -12.59 16.73
CA PRO A 392 -10.72 -12.64 17.25
C PRO A 392 -10.67 -12.09 18.67
N ARG A 393 -9.82 -12.70 19.49
CA ARG A 393 -9.57 -12.32 20.88
C ARG A 393 -8.09 -12.05 21.07
N ALA A 394 -7.80 -11.08 21.92
CA ALA A 394 -6.44 -10.70 22.26
C ALA A 394 -6.31 -10.56 23.78
N GLU A 395 -5.26 -11.17 24.30
CA GLU A 395 -4.84 -11.05 25.69
C GLU A 395 -3.42 -10.54 25.73
N ILE A 396 -3.09 -9.78 26.78
CA ILE A 396 -1.78 -9.14 26.91
C ILE A 396 -1.26 -9.18 28.34
N THR A 397 0.04 -9.34 28.50
CA THR A 397 0.70 -9.26 29.81
C THR A 397 0.79 -7.80 30.30
N PRO A 398 0.97 -7.57 31.61
CA PRO A 398 1.62 -6.34 32.07
C PRO A 398 3.02 -6.17 31.46
N GLU A 399 3.63 -5.01 31.68
CA GLU A 399 5.03 -4.78 31.31
C GLU A 399 5.96 -5.65 32.15
N ILE A 400 6.81 -6.39 31.46
CA ILE A 400 7.87 -7.18 32.07
C ILE A 400 9.17 -6.44 31.84
N VAL A 401 9.74 -5.91 32.93
CA VAL A 401 11.05 -5.27 32.90
C VAL A 401 12.12 -6.35 32.73
N CYS A 402 13.07 -6.08 31.84
CA CYS A 402 14.14 -7.00 31.49
C CYS A 402 15.47 -6.24 31.52
N ASN A 403 16.16 -6.31 32.65
CA ASN A 403 17.52 -5.81 32.71
C ASN A 403 18.48 -6.74 31.97
N CYS A 404 19.01 -6.25 30.85
CA CYS A 404 19.98 -6.95 30.00
C CYS A 404 21.42 -6.48 30.23
N ILE A 405 21.68 -5.65 31.25
CA ILE A 405 23.00 -5.07 31.53
C ILE A 405 23.36 -5.23 33.01
N GLY A 406 24.65 -5.38 33.27
CA GLY A 406 25.21 -5.42 34.61
C GLY A 406 25.56 -6.85 35.03
N ASN A 407 25.33 -7.16 36.30
CA ASN A 407 25.77 -8.43 36.90
C ASN A 407 24.61 -9.40 37.23
N ASN A 408 23.36 -8.94 37.19
CA ASN A 408 22.18 -9.75 37.45
C ASN A 408 21.35 -9.91 36.17
N TYR A 409 21.28 -11.14 35.66
CA TYR A 409 20.56 -11.50 34.43
C TYR A 409 19.30 -12.33 34.70
N GLN A 410 18.80 -12.35 35.95
CA GLN A 410 17.63 -13.14 36.31
C GLN A 410 16.39 -12.74 35.48
N GLU A 411 16.16 -11.45 35.28
CA GLU A 411 15.03 -10.96 34.47
C GLU A 411 15.17 -11.36 33.00
N ALA A 412 16.39 -11.30 32.45
CA ALA A 412 16.67 -11.79 31.10
C ALA A 412 16.44 -13.29 30.96
N ASN A 413 16.85 -14.10 31.95
CA ASN A 413 16.57 -15.53 31.96
C ASN A 413 15.06 -15.84 32.05
N ASN A 414 14.31 -15.06 32.84
CA ASN A 414 12.85 -15.20 32.93
C ASN A 414 12.20 -14.92 31.58
N VAL A 415 12.56 -13.82 30.90
CA VAL A 415 12.04 -13.50 29.57
C VAL A 415 12.42 -14.57 28.54
N LEU A 416 13.67 -15.06 28.57
CA LEU A 416 14.12 -16.16 27.72
C LEU A 416 13.25 -17.41 27.92
N SER A 417 12.97 -17.77 29.18
CA SER A 417 12.09 -18.89 29.54
C SER A 417 10.67 -18.69 29.03
N TYR A 418 10.07 -17.51 29.21
CA TYR A 418 8.70 -17.25 28.73
C TYR A 418 8.58 -17.41 27.22
N ILE A 419 9.53 -16.87 26.43
CA ILE A 419 9.53 -17.03 24.97
C ILE A 419 9.59 -18.51 24.60
N ALA A 420 10.44 -19.29 25.29
CA ALA A 420 10.59 -20.72 25.05
C ALA A 420 9.34 -21.52 25.40
N ARG A 421 8.68 -21.21 26.53
CA ARG A 421 7.41 -21.84 26.96
C ARG A 421 6.30 -21.62 25.93
N LEU A 422 6.20 -20.41 25.37
CA LEU A 422 5.22 -20.11 24.31
C LEU A 422 5.48 -20.91 23.04
N LEU A 423 6.73 -21.00 22.60
CA LEU A 423 7.11 -21.78 21.41
C LEU A 423 6.95 -23.29 21.62
N GLN A 424 7.27 -23.79 22.82
CA GLN A 424 6.98 -25.17 23.21
C GLN A 424 5.49 -25.46 23.12
N ALA A 425 4.64 -24.59 23.71
CA ALA A 425 3.20 -24.78 23.67
C ALA A 425 2.68 -24.86 22.22
N GLN A 426 3.22 -24.04 21.31
CA GLN A 426 2.87 -24.09 19.89
C GLN A 426 3.34 -25.38 19.20
N ALA A 427 4.59 -25.78 19.43
CA ALA A 427 5.11 -27.04 18.89
C ALA A 427 4.28 -28.24 19.35
N ASP A 428 3.90 -28.27 20.64
CA ASP A 428 3.10 -29.35 21.22
C ASP A 428 1.66 -29.35 20.70
N ILE A 429 1.08 -28.18 20.39
CA ILE A 429 -0.19 -28.09 19.68
C ILE A 429 -0.03 -28.66 18.28
N LEU A 430 0.97 -28.21 17.50
CA LEU A 430 1.19 -28.62 16.11
C LEU A 430 1.43 -30.13 15.94
N LYS A 431 2.15 -30.76 16.86
CA LYS A 431 2.36 -32.22 16.86
C LYS A 431 1.08 -33.05 16.95
N LYS A 432 0.02 -32.53 17.59
CA LYS A 432 -1.27 -33.25 17.68
C LYS A 432 -2.01 -33.31 16.35
N TRP A 433 -1.52 -32.61 15.33
CA TRP A 433 -2.15 -32.51 14.00
C TRP A 433 -1.34 -33.22 12.90
N GLN A 434 -0.23 -33.87 13.25
CA GLN A 434 0.44 -34.88 12.43
C GLN A 434 -0.18 -36.25 12.72
#